data_AF-A0A094BFM6-F1
#
_entry.id   AF-A0A094BFM6-F1
#
_cell.length_a   1.000
_cell.length_b   1.000
_cell.length_c   1.000
_cell.angle_alpha   90.00
_cell.angle_beta   90.00
_cell.angle_gamma   90.00
#
_symmetry.space_group_name_H-M   'P 1'
#
loop_
_entity.id
_entity.type
_entity.pdbx_description
1 polymer ?
#
loop_
_entity_poly.entity_id
_entity_poly.type
_entity_poly.pdbx_seq_one_letter_code
_entity_poly.pdbx_strand_id
1 'polypeptide(L)'
;MPNFLDTIKRSFVDVSVNKDKENAINTTEFLEAAESLTTLFDVLGSVAFQPVKNDMLGNIKKIRDRQLAAPLESETLQELVVNELKTKKHVATEGLIWLVR
;
A
#
# COMPACT_ATOMS: atom_id res chain seq x y z
N MET A 1 11.61 -24.90 10.30
CA MET A 1 10.24 -24.44 9.97
C MET A 1 10.35 -23.02 9.48
N PRO A 2 9.70 -22.65 8.36
CA PRO A 2 9.67 -21.26 7.91
C PRO A 2 9.03 -20.38 8.98
N ASN A 3 9.62 -19.22 9.26
CA ASN A 3 9.00 -18.19 10.07
C ASN A 3 7.95 -17.45 9.23
N PHE A 4 7.00 -16.76 9.86
CA PHE A 4 5.98 -15.96 9.17
C PHE A 4 6.62 -14.99 8.15
N LEU A 5 7.74 -14.35 8.52
CA LEU A 5 8.47 -13.44 7.64
C LEU A 5 9.06 -14.10 6.38
N ASP A 6 9.24 -15.42 6.38
CA ASP A 6 9.71 -16.16 5.19
C ASP A 6 8.57 -16.44 4.20
N THR A 7 7.31 -16.17 4.60
CA THR A 7 6.10 -16.47 3.81
C THR A 7 5.48 -15.24 3.16
N ILE A 8 5.92 -14.03 3.56
CA ILE A 8 5.40 -12.78 3.01
C ILE A 8 6.05 -12.42 1.67
N LYS A 9 5.28 -11.80 0.77
CA LYS A 9 5.75 -11.44 -0.58
C LYS A 9 6.85 -10.38 -0.53
N ARG A 10 6.71 -9.39 0.35
CA ARG A 10 7.67 -8.29 0.52
C ARG A 10 7.61 -7.74 1.94
N SER A 11 8.77 -7.45 2.52
CA SER A 11 8.89 -6.71 3.77
C SER A 11 9.00 -5.21 3.52
N PHE A 12 8.53 -4.39 4.45
CA PHE A 12 8.70 -2.93 4.39
C PHE A 12 10.17 -2.49 4.39
N VAL A 13 11.09 -3.34 4.88
CA VAL A 13 12.54 -3.07 4.83
C VAL A 13 13.09 -3.07 3.39
N ASP A 14 12.39 -3.75 2.47
CA ASP A 14 12.75 -3.89 1.06
C ASP A 14 11.93 -2.95 0.15
N VAL A 15 11.30 -1.92 0.73
CA VAL A 15 10.60 -0.88 -0.03
C VAL A 15 11.58 0.24 -0.34
N SER A 16 11.77 0.52 -1.62
CA SER A 16 12.70 1.54 -2.10
C SER A 16 12.19 2.93 -1.78
N VAL A 17 13.05 3.73 -1.17
CA VAL A 17 12.83 5.16 -0.87
C VAL A 17 13.93 5.97 -1.54
N ASN A 18 13.56 6.80 -2.51
CA ASN A 18 14.50 7.69 -3.18
C ASN A 18 14.72 8.95 -2.34
N LYS A 19 15.82 8.99 -1.59
CA LYS A 19 16.19 10.11 -0.71
C LYS A 19 16.47 11.41 -1.46
N ASP A 20 16.93 11.32 -2.70
CA ASP A 20 17.26 12.49 -3.53
C ASP A 20 16.02 13.11 -4.20
N LYS A 21 14.88 12.41 -4.16
CA LYS A 21 13.59 12.84 -4.71
C LYS A 21 12.53 12.90 -3.60
N GLU A 22 12.72 13.76 -2.60
CA GLU A 22 11.74 13.99 -1.52
C GLU A 22 11.27 12.71 -0.80
N ASN A 23 12.18 11.76 -0.59
CA ASN A 23 11.88 10.43 -0.06
C ASN A 23 10.77 9.70 -0.85
N ALA A 24 10.80 9.78 -2.18
CA ALA A 24 9.79 9.16 -3.02
C ALA A 24 9.70 7.65 -2.77
N ILE A 25 8.51 7.18 -2.42
CA ILE A 25 8.25 5.78 -2.03
C ILE A 25 7.69 5.05 -3.24
N ASN A 26 8.31 3.95 -3.66
CA ASN A 26 7.80 3.16 -4.78
C ASN A 26 6.40 2.60 -4.47
N THR A 27 5.42 2.94 -5.30
CA THR A 27 4.01 2.56 -5.09
C THR A 27 3.82 1.05 -5.10
N THR A 28 4.39 0.33 -6.07
CA THR A 28 4.20 -1.12 -6.20
C THR A 28 4.74 -1.83 -4.97
N GLU A 29 5.96 -1.48 -4.57
CA GLU A 29 6.65 -2.13 -3.46
C GLU A 29 5.95 -1.86 -2.14
N PHE A 30 5.50 -0.62 -1.91
CA PHE A 30 4.72 -0.28 -0.74
C PHE A 30 3.42 -1.07 -0.65
N LEU A 31 2.66 -1.18 -1.75
CA LEU A 31 1.41 -1.93 -1.76
C LEU A 31 1.62 -3.44 -1.55
N GLU A 32 2.70 -4.02 -2.10
CA GLU A 32 3.05 -5.42 -1.85
C GLU A 32 3.42 -5.69 -0.39
N ALA A 33 4.14 -4.77 0.25
CA ALA A 33 4.48 -4.86 1.67
C ALA A 33 3.24 -4.66 2.56
N ALA A 34 2.35 -3.73 2.22
CA ALA A 34 1.10 -3.51 2.94
C ALA A 34 0.17 -4.73 2.84
N GLU A 35 0.04 -5.34 1.66
CA GLU A 35 -0.75 -6.55 1.46
C GLU A 35 -0.15 -7.74 2.23
N SER A 36 1.17 -7.88 2.20
CA SER A 36 1.90 -8.87 3.00
C SER A 36 1.62 -8.73 4.49
N LEU A 37 1.61 -7.50 5.03
CA LEU A 37 1.30 -7.24 6.44
C LEU A 37 -0.11 -7.72 6.81
N THR A 38 -1.09 -7.63 5.91
CA THR A 38 -2.46 -8.09 6.22
C THR A 38 -2.55 -9.59 6.53
N THR A 39 -1.61 -10.41 6.05
CA THR A 39 -1.55 -11.84 6.33
C THR A 39 -1.20 -12.15 7.79
N LEU A 40 -0.59 -11.19 8.51
CA LEU A 40 -0.30 -11.34 9.94
C LEU A 40 -1.60 -11.50 10.76
N PHE A 41 -2.69 -10.85 10.33
CA PHE A 41 -3.98 -10.96 11.02
C PHE A 41 -4.57 -12.37 10.96
N ASP A 42 -4.23 -13.15 9.94
CA ASP A 42 -4.65 -14.56 9.86
C ASP A 42 -3.97 -15.41 10.93
N VAL A 43 -2.73 -15.05 11.31
CA VAL A 43 -1.95 -15.70 12.37
C VAL A 43 -2.41 -15.28 13.77
N LEU A 44 -2.77 -14.01 13.95
CA LEU A 44 -3.09 -13.43 15.26
C LEU A 44 -4.51 -13.72 15.78
N GLY A 45 -5.40 -14.28 14.95
CA GLY A 45 -6.79 -14.58 15.33
C GLY A 45 -7.77 -14.10 14.27
N SER A 46 -7.77 -14.78 13.13
CA SER A 46 -8.33 -14.35 11.84
C SER A 46 -9.75 -13.76 11.88
N VAL A 47 -10.64 -14.20 12.80
CA VAL A 47 -12.02 -13.70 12.89
C VAL A 47 -12.11 -12.33 13.55
N ALA A 48 -11.37 -12.11 14.65
CA ALA A 48 -11.43 -10.87 15.41
C ALA A 48 -10.82 -9.68 14.63
N PHE A 49 -9.86 -9.97 13.75
CA PHE A 49 -9.18 -8.96 12.94
C PHE A 49 -9.73 -8.80 11.52
N GLN A 50 -10.80 -9.51 11.14
CA GLN A 50 -11.41 -9.35 9.80
C GLN A 50 -11.79 -7.89 9.46
N PRO A 51 -12.38 -7.09 10.37
CA PRO A 51 -12.71 -5.71 10.04
C PRO A 51 -11.47 -4.88 9.66
N VAL A 52 -10.36 -5.08 10.38
CA VAL A 52 -9.08 -4.39 10.13
C VAL A 52 -8.47 -4.84 8.80
N LYS A 53 -8.41 -6.16 8.58
CA LYS A 53 -7.90 -6.73 7.33
C LYS A 53 -8.69 -6.23 6.11
N ASN A 54 -10.02 -6.22 6.20
CA ASN A 54 -10.88 -5.77 5.11
C ASN A 54 -10.74 -4.27 4.82
N ASP A 55 -10.61 -3.43 5.85
CA ASP A 55 -10.36 -2.01 5.68
C ASP A 55 -9.02 -1.75 4.97
N MET A 56 -7.94 -2.39 5.42
CA MET A 56 -6.62 -2.28 4.80
C MET A 56 -6.64 -2.75 3.34
N LEU A 57 -7.21 -3.92 3.04
CA LEU A 57 -7.32 -4.44 1.68
C LEU A 57 -8.15 -3.52 0.77
N GLY A 58 -9.23 -2.94 1.31
CA GLY A 58 -10.03 -1.94 0.59
C GLY A 58 -9.23 -0.70 0.23
N ASN A 59 -8.41 -0.19 1.16
CA ASN A 59 -7.57 0.98 0.93
C ASN A 59 -6.39 0.69 -0.02
N ILE A 60 -5.74 -0.48 0.11
CA ILE A 60 -4.74 -0.97 -0.86
C ILE A 60 -5.34 -1.01 -2.27
N LYS A 61 -6.57 -1.53 -2.41
CA LYS A 61 -7.24 -1.62 -3.71
C LYS A 61 -7.46 -0.25 -4.35
N LYS A 62 -7.91 0.76 -3.58
CA LYS A 62 -8.10 2.13 -4.11
C LYS A 62 -6.81 2.69 -4.73
N ILE A 63 -5.68 2.49 -4.03
CA ILE A 63 -4.36 2.96 -4.50
C ILE A 63 -3.90 2.16 -5.72
N ARG A 64 -4.07 0.83 -5.71
CA ARG A 64 -3.75 -0.05 -6.83
C ARG A 64 -4.56 0.29 -8.08
N ASP A 65 -5.85 0.55 -7.94
CA ASP A 65 -6.73 0.93 -9.05
C ASP A 65 -6.24 2.23 -9.72
N ARG A 66 -5.85 3.25 -8.93
CA ARG A 66 -5.25 4.48 -9.46
C ARG A 66 -3.90 4.21 -10.14
N GLN A 67 -3.05 3.40 -9.51
CA GLN A 67 -1.75 3.02 -10.08
C GLN A 67 -1.91 2.38 -11.46
N LEU A 68 -2.84 1.43 -11.62
CA LEU A 68 -3.09 0.76 -12.89
C LEU A 68 -3.73 1.68 -13.94
N ALA A 69 -4.57 2.63 -13.51
CA ALA A 69 -5.20 3.59 -14.41
C ALA A 69 -4.21 4.65 -14.95
N ALA A 70 -3.14 4.96 -14.22
CA ALA A 70 -2.16 5.98 -14.59
C ALA A 70 -0.74 5.61 -14.11
N PRO A 71 -0.10 4.56 -14.66
CA PRO A 71 1.13 3.97 -14.12
C PRO A 71 2.32 4.94 -14.13
N LEU A 72 2.52 5.69 -15.22
CA LEU A 72 3.60 6.68 -15.33
C LEU A 72 3.40 7.90 -14.42
N GLU A 73 2.17 8.14 -13.95
CA GLU A 73 1.86 9.21 -13.00
C GLU A 73 1.81 8.71 -11.56
N SER A 74 2.09 7.43 -11.33
CA SER A 74 1.85 6.73 -10.06
C SER A 74 3.01 5.81 -9.67
N GLU A 75 4.21 6.06 -10.21
CA GLU A 75 5.41 5.29 -9.87
C GLU A 75 5.74 5.39 -8.38
N THR A 76 5.49 6.56 -7.79
CA THR A 76 5.68 6.84 -6.37
C THR A 76 4.38 7.28 -5.71
N LEU A 77 4.24 7.03 -4.41
CA LEU A 77 3.03 7.40 -3.66
C LEU A 77 2.76 8.92 -3.72
N GLN A 78 3.83 9.71 -3.66
CA GLN A 78 3.78 11.17 -3.75
C GLN A 78 3.24 11.62 -5.11
N GLU A 79 3.78 11.07 -6.21
CA GLU A 79 3.31 11.39 -7.57
C GLU A 79 1.88 10.93 -7.78
N LEU A 80 1.52 9.74 -7.29
CA LEU A 80 0.17 9.19 -7.37
C LEU A 80 -0.84 10.18 -6.78
N VAL A 81 -0.57 10.69 -5.56
CA VAL A 81 -1.45 11.64 -4.86
C VAL A 81 -1.52 12.97 -5.61
N VAL A 82 -0.36 13.57 -5.94
CA VAL A 82 -0.30 14.86 -6.63
C VAL A 82 -1.02 14.81 -7.97
N ASN A 83 -0.87 13.72 -8.73
CA ASN A 83 -1.49 13.57 -10.04
C ASN A 83 -2.96 13.19 -9.97
N GLU A 84 -3.39 12.41 -8.97
CA GLU A 84 -4.83 12.15 -8.77
C GLU A 84 -5.58 13.46 -8.48
N LEU A 85 -5.06 14.30 -7.60
CA LEU A 85 -5.71 15.55 -7.19
C LEU A 85 -5.90 16.54 -8.37
N LYS A 86 -4.98 16.52 -9.35
CA LYS A 86 -5.15 17.31 -10.60
C LYS A 86 -6.41 16.91 -11.38
N THR A 87 -6.87 15.66 -11.25
CA THR A 87 -8.10 15.16 -11.88
C THR A 87 -9.37 15.51 -11.10
N LYS A 88 -9.27 16.25 -9.99
CA LYS A 88 -10.36 16.54 -9.04
C LYS A 88 -10.96 15.30 -8.37
N LYS A 89 -10.22 14.18 -8.39
CA LYS A 89 -10.52 12.95 -7.64
C LYS A 89 -9.56 12.85 -6.45
N HIS A 90 -9.95 12.06 -5.45
CA HIS A 90 -9.18 11.88 -4.21
C HIS A 90 -9.39 10.48 -3.61
N VAL A 91 -9.82 9.50 -4.41
CA VAL A 91 -10.19 8.16 -3.93
C VAL A 91 -8.96 7.39 -3.43
N ALA A 92 -7.87 7.41 -4.20
CA ALA A 92 -6.62 6.78 -3.82
C ALA A 92 -5.89 7.58 -2.73
N THR A 93 -5.98 8.91 -2.77
CA THR A 93 -5.45 9.82 -1.76
C THR A 93 -6.08 9.55 -0.39
N GLU A 94 -7.41 9.45 -0.31
CA GLU A 94 -8.10 9.04 0.92
C GLU A 94 -7.73 7.63 1.34
N GLY A 95 -7.65 6.69 0.38
CA GLY A 95 -7.20 5.32 0.63
C GLY A 95 -5.83 5.30 1.31
N LEU A 96 -4.88 6.10 0.83
CA LEU A 96 -3.55 6.20 1.43
C LEU A 96 -3.58 6.79 2.84
N ILE A 97 -4.40 7.80 3.11
CA ILE A 97 -4.56 8.36 4.46
C ILE A 97 -5.03 7.29 5.45
N TRP A 98 -6.05 6.51 5.09
CA TRP A 98 -6.59 5.47 5.97
C TRP A 98 -5.65 4.27 6.11
N LEU A 99 -4.91 3.91 5.07
CA LEU A 99 -3.95 2.82 5.14
C LEU A 99 -2.74 3.12 6.06
N VAL A 100 -2.37 4.40 6.23
CA VAL A 100 -1.23 4.82 7.06
C VAL A 100 -1.60 4.99 8.54
N ARG A 101 -2.89 5.17 8.87
CA ARG A 101 -3.37 5.39 10.24
C ARG A 101 -3.33 4.11 11.08
#